data_AF-A0A7Z9XD96-F1
#
_entry.id   AF-A0A7Z9XD96-F1
#
_cell.length_a   1.000
_cell.length_b   1.000
_cell.length_c   1.000
_cell.angle_alpha   90.00
_cell.angle_beta   90.00
_cell.angle_gamma   90.00
#
_symmetry.space_group_name_H-M   'P 1'
#
loop_
_entity.id
_entity.type
_entity.pdbx_description
1 polymer ?
#
loop_
_entity_poly.entity_id
_entity_poly.type
_entity_poly.pdbx_seq_one_letter_code
_entity_poly.pdbx_strand_id
1 'polypeptide(L)'
;MKQDSALGAEDVVNMLLELASHAEISDHVPGTIKLRLLWSGLPVLNGIDFDALMNFVPGVLETRVRLLSRRVVIEYDEDRLPYDLWESMGQLKEKPQLAGSLRARLEEVLDAR
;
A
#
# COMPACT_ATOMS: atom_id res chain seq x y z
N MET A 1 24.66 19.98 1.47
CA MET A 1 24.37 18.78 2.28
C MET A 1 23.05 18.25 1.77
N LYS A 2 23.07 17.19 0.96
CA LYS A 2 21.84 16.59 0.42
C LYS A 2 21.24 15.77 1.56
N GLN A 3 20.04 16.15 2.03
CA GLN A 3 19.25 15.25 2.85
C GLN A 3 18.75 14.15 1.91
N ASP A 4 19.48 13.04 1.85
CA ASP A 4 18.94 11.77 1.40
C ASP A 4 17.94 11.32 2.47
N SER A 5 16.74 11.90 2.44
CA SER A 5 15.65 11.46 3.31
C SER A 5 15.11 10.16 2.74
N ALA A 6 15.74 9.03 3.08
CA ALA A 6 15.10 7.74 2.96
C ALA A 6 13.77 7.84 3.73
N LEU A 7 12.63 7.61 3.06
CA LEU A 7 11.34 7.55 3.76
C LEU A 7 11.46 6.53 4.89
N GLY A 8 11.12 6.96 6.11
CA GLY A 8 11.12 6.11 7.29
C GLY A 8 9.98 5.10 7.22
N ALA A 9 10.04 4.03 8.02
CA ALA A 9 8.95 3.05 8.09
C ALA A 9 7.59 3.73 8.37
N GLU A 10 7.57 4.76 9.21
CA GLU A 10 6.38 5.55 9.51
C GLU A 10 5.77 6.24 8.27
N ASP A 11 6.60 6.81 7.40
CA ASP A 11 6.14 7.45 6.16
C ASP A 11 5.49 6.44 5.23
N VAL A 12 6.06 5.23 5.17
CA VAL A 12 5.52 4.11 4.37
C VAL A 12 4.17 3.65 4.90
N VAL A 13 4.04 3.48 6.22
CA VAL A 13 2.77 3.11 6.84
C VAL A 13 1.70 4.16 6.58
N ASN A 14 2.03 5.45 6.74
CA ASN A 14 1.12 6.55 6.45
C ASN A 14 0.62 6.52 5.00
N MET A 15 1.55 6.38 4.06
CA MET A 15 1.23 6.29 2.63
C MET A 15 0.32 5.09 2.31
N LEU A 16 0.60 3.91 2.88
CA LEU A 16 -0.22 2.71 2.66
C LEU A 16 -1.64 2.87 3.22
N LEU A 17 -1.79 3.44 4.42
CA LEU A 17 -3.10 3.69 5.04
C LEU A 17 -3.89 4.77 4.28
N GLU A 18 -3.23 5.81 3.80
CA GLU A 18 -3.84 6.84 2.96
C GLU A 18 -4.31 6.24 1.62
N LEU A 19 -3.47 5.45 0.96
CA LEU A 19 -3.82 4.73 -0.27
C LEU A 19 -5.02 3.80 -0.05
N ALA A 20 -5.01 3.02 1.03
CA ALA A 20 -6.08 2.09 1.39
C ALA A 20 -7.43 2.80 1.62
N SER A 21 -7.41 4.02 2.16
CA SER A 21 -8.62 4.84 2.36
C SER A 21 -9.23 5.37 1.05
N HIS A 22 -8.48 5.30 -0.04
CA HIS A 22 -8.87 5.81 -1.36
C HIS A 22 -8.86 4.75 -2.46
N ALA A 23 -8.68 3.48 -2.09
CA ALA A 23 -8.67 2.34 -2.99
C ALA A 23 -9.74 1.32 -2.61
N GLU A 24 -10.14 0.52 -3.59
CA GLU A 24 -10.98 -0.67 -3.41
C GLU A 24 -10.24 -1.86 -3.99
N ILE A 25 -10.28 -2.99 -3.28
CA ILE A 25 -9.81 -4.26 -3.83
C ILE A 25 -10.77 -4.68 -4.93
N SER A 26 -10.26 -4.75 -6.16
CA SER A 26 -11.04 -5.18 -7.33
C SER A 26 -10.85 -6.66 -7.66
N ASP A 27 -9.72 -7.23 -7.25
CA ASP A 27 -9.38 -8.64 -7.37
C ASP A 27 -8.17 -8.89 -6.45
N HIS A 28 -8.13 -10.02 -5.77
CA HIS A 28 -7.02 -10.38 -4.90
C HIS A 28 -6.85 -11.88 -4.82
N VAL A 29 -5.69 -12.33 -5.26
CA VAL A 29 -5.20 -13.69 -5.06
C VAL A 29 -3.90 -13.63 -4.28
N PRO A 30 -3.51 -14.71 -3.58
CA PRO A 30 -2.22 -14.74 -2.93
C PRO A 30 -1.09 -14.34 -3.89
N GLY A 31 -0.23 -13.42 -3.44
CA GLY A 31 0.88 -12.85 -4.21
C GLY A 31 0.52 -11.76 -5.22
N THR A 32 -0.77 -11.46 -5.46
CA THR A 32 -1.16 -10.37 -6.37
C THR A 32 -2.47 -9.70 -5.96
N ILE A 33 -2.41 -8.40 -5.69
CA ILE A 33 -3.57 -7.56 -5.42
C ILE A 33 -3.81 -6.53 -6.53
N LYS A 34 -5.07 -6.39 -6.95
CA LYS A 34 -5.51 -5.37 -7.91
C LYS A 34 -6.41 -4.38 -7.22
N LEU A 35 -5.94 -3.14 -7.14
CA LEU A 35 -6.64 -2.02 -6.55
C LEU A 35 -7.29 -1.16 -7.64
N ARG A 36 -8.50 -0.68 -7.36
CA ARG A 36 -9.17 0.38 -8.09
C ARG A 36 -9.15 1.64 -7.25
N LEU A 37 -8.62 2.72 -7.79
CA LEU A 37 -8.60 4.00 -7.10
C LEU A 37 -9.90 4.76 -7.31
N LEU A 38 -10.41 5.27 -6.20
CA LEU A 38 -11.59 6.13 -6.19
C LEU A 38 -11.25 7.48 -6.79
N TRP A 39 -12.29 8.21 -7.21
CA TRP A 39 -12.11 9.59 -7.69
C TRP A 39 -11.48 10.49 -6.63
N SER A 40 -11.78 10.25 -5.35
CA SER A 40 -11.13 10.91 -4.21
C SER A 40 -9.64 10.60 -4.07
N GLY A 41 -9.16 9.49 -4.63
CA GLY A 41 -7.77 9.07 -4.60
C GLY A 41 -6.93 9.58 -5.78
N LEU A 42 -7.52 10.31 -6.72
CA LEU A 42 -6.77 10.87 -7.84
C LEU A 42 -5.68 11.87 -7.45
N PRO A 43 -5.87 12.76 -6.44
CA PRO A 43 -4.78 13.61 -5.96
C PRO A 43 -3.63 12.81 -5.36
N VAL A 44 -3.95 11.69 -4.69
CA VAL A 44 -2.98 10.78 -4.07
C VAL A 44 -2.05 10.16 -5.12
N LEU A 45 -2.59 9.83 -6.31
CA LEU A 45 -1.80 9.34 -7.44
C LEU A 45 -0.71 10.30 -7.92
N ASN A 46 -0.95 11.61 -7.81
CA ASN A 46 0.02 12.62 -8.27
C ASN A 46 1.14 12.85 -7.24
N GLY A 47 0.94 12.44 -5.99
CA GLY A 47 1.92 12.57 -4.90
C GLY A 47 2.70 11.29 -4.60
N ILE A 48 2.18 10.12 -4.98
CA ILE A 48 2.83 8.83 -4.74
C ILE A 48 3.71 8.45 -5.94
N ASP A 49 5.00 8.29 -5.67
CA ASP A 49 5.90 7.57 -6.56
C ASP A 49 5.71 6.05 -6.36
N PHE A 50 4.90 5.45 -7.23
CA PHE A 50 4.60 4.01 -7.16
C PHE A 50 5.79 3.12 -7.50
N ASP A 51 6.78 3.63 -8.24
CA ASP A 51 8.03 2.89 -8.45
C ASP A 51 8.84 2.87 -7.14
N ALA A 52 8.73 3.94 -6.36
CA ALA A 52 9.33 3.99 -5.04
C ALA A 52 8.60 3.10 -4.02
N LEU A 53 7.32 2.77 -4.21
CA LEU A 53 6.59 1.81 -3.37
C LEU A 53 7.35 0.46 -3.23
N MET A 54 7.97 -0.02 -4.32
CA MET A 54 8.80 -1.23 -4.31
C MET A 54 10.06 -1.07 -3.46
N ASN A 55 10.63 0.13 -3.42
CA ASN A 55 11.82 0.43 -2.62
C ASN A 55 11.49 0.59 -1.13
N PHE A 56 10.22 0.85 -0.80
CA PHE A 56 9.81 1.24 0.54
C PHE A 56 9.04 0.16 1.30
N VAL A 57 8.38 -0.75 0.59
CA VAL A 57 7.61 -1.85 1.19
C VAL A 57 8.33 -3.17 0.92
N PRO A 58 9.12 -3.70 1.87
CA PRO A 58 9.73 -5.01 1.76
C PRO A 58 8.69 -6.09 1.44
N GLY A 59 8.97 -6.90 0.42
CA GLY A 59 8.05 -7.92 -0.07
C GLY A 59 7.17 -7.46 -1.23
N VAL A 60 7.10 -6.17 -1.58
CA VAL A 60 6.54 -5.77 -2.88
C VAL A 60 7.56 -6.08 -3.98
N LEU A 61 7.13 -6.82 -5.00
CA LEU A 61 7.97 -7.30 -6.09
C LEU A 61 7.82 -6.45 -7.35
N GLU A 62 6.57 -6.09 -7.69
CA GLU A 62 6.28 -5.24 -8.84
C GLU A 62 5.04 -4.39 -8.58
N THR A 63 5.07 -3.13 -9.03
CA THR A 63 3.89 -2.26 -9.05
C THR A 63 3.60 -1.82 -10.47
N ARG A 64 2.37 -2.01 -10.95
CA ARG A 64 1.90 -1.51 -12.26
C ARG A 64 0.73 -0.56 -12.09
N VAL A 65 0.91 0.70 -12.48
CA VAL A 65 -0.14 1.71 -12.43
C VAL A 65 -0.70 1.98 -13.83
N ARG A 66 -2.03 1.97 -13.95
CA ARG A 66 -2.75 2.37 -15.16
C ARG A 66 -3.67 3.55 -14.85
N LEU A 67 -3.08 4.76 -14.89
CA LEU A 67 -3.74 6.02 -14.53
C LEU A 67 -5.07 6.24 -15.26
N LEU A 68 -5.11 6.01 -16.58
CA LEU A 68 -6.34 6.16 -17.38
C LEU A 68 -7.49 5.28 -16.89
N SER A 69 -7.19 4.10 -16.37
CA SER A 69 -8.17 3.16 -15.81
C SER A 69 -8.29 3.24 -14.28
N ARG A 70 -7.47 4.08 -13.61
CA ARG A 70 -7.35 4.18 -12.15
C ARG A 70 -7.13 2.83 -11.47
N ARG A 71 -6.25 2.01 -12.06
CA ARG A 71 -5.92 0.68 -11.54
C ARG A 71 -4.47 0.65 -11.08
N VAL A 72 -4.23 -0.05 -9.99
CA VAL A 72 -2.90 -0.40 -9.50
C VAL A 72 -2.88 -1.91 -9.32
N VAL A 73 -1.84 -2.56 -9.84
CA VAL A 73 -1.57 -3.98 -9.60
C VAL A 73 -0.29 -4.06 -8.81
N ILE A 74 -0.31 -4.80 -7.71
CA ILE A 74 0.84 -5.02 -6.85
C ILE A 74 1.08 -6.52 -6.80
N GLU A 75 2.26 -6.95 -7.23
CA GLU A 75 2.78 -8.31 -7.05
C GLU A 75 3.65 -8.30 -5.78
N TYR A 76 3.46 -9.27 -4.89
CA TYR A 76 4.12 -9.31 -3.59
C TYR A 76 4.52 -10.73 -3.15
N ASP A 77 5.50 -10.81 -2.26
CA ASP A 77 5.97 -12.01 -1.58
C ASP A 77 5.07 -12.30 -0.37
N GLU A 78 4.34 -13.40 -0.44
CA GLU A 78 3.37 -13.81 0.59
C GLU A 78 4.02 -14.17 1.93
N ASP A 79 5.28 -14.60 1.91
CA ASP A 79 6.03 -14.95 3.12
C ASP A 79 6.43 -13.70 3.91
N ARG A 80 6.44 -12.53 3.26
CA ARG A 80 6.78 -11.22 3.85
C ARG A 80 5.56 -10.36 4.09
N LEU A 81 4.61 -10.34 3.15
CA LEU A 81 3.39 -9.55 3.21
C LEU A 81 2.19 -10.49 3.17
N PRO A 82 1.61 -10.83 4.34
CA PRO A 82 0.51 -11.78 4.41
C PRO A 82 -0.72 -11.34 3.61
N TYR A 83 -1.39 -12.30 2.97
CA TYR A 83 -2.64 -12.07 2.24
C TYR A 83 -3.69 -11.31 3.07
N ASP A 84 -3.86 -11.67 4.34
CA ASP A 84 -4.87 -11.08 5.22
C ASP A 84 -4.55 -9.63 5.63
N LEU A 85 -3.28 -9.21 5.55
CA LEU A 85 -2.87 -7.82 5.77
C LEU A 85 -3.46 -6.93 4.69
N TRP A 86 -3.33 -7.34 3.43
CA TRP A 86 -3.89 -6.63 2.28
C TRP A 86 -5.43 -6.58 2.32
N GLU A 87 -6.08 -7.71 2.63
CA GLU A 87 -7.54 -7.75 2.81
C GLU A 87 -8.01 -6.81 3.92
N SER A 88 -7.28 -6.76 5.04
CA SER A 88 -7.60 -5.87 6.16
C SER A 88 -7.47 -4.39 5.74
N MET A 89 -6.44 -4.04 4.97
CA MET A 89 -6.28 -2.69 4.41
C MET A 89 -7.42 -2.33 3.46
N GLY A 90 -7.87 -3.26 2.61
CA GLY A 90 -9.00 -3.05 1.71
C GLY A 90 -10.31 -2.69 2.44
N GLN A 91 -10.45 -3.09 3.71
CA GLN A 91 -11.62 -2.78 4.53
C GLN A 91 -11.52 -1.42 5.23
N LEU A 92 -10.38 -0.72 5.18
CA LEU A 92 -10.14 0.49 5.97
C LEU A 92 -11.14 1.61 5.65
N LYS A 93 -11.54 1.73 4.38
CA LYS A 93 -12.57 2.68 3.94
C LYS A 93 -13.91 2.47 4.65
N GLU A 94 -14.32 1.21 4.82
CA GLU A 94 -15.61 0.85 5.43
C GLU A 94 -15.51 0.72 6.95
N LYS A 95 -14.31 0.42 7.46
CA LYS A 95 -14.00 0.16 8.86
C LYS A 95 -12.78 0.99 9.31
N PRO A 96 -12.88 2.33 9.37
CA PRO A 96 -11.75 3.20 9.72
C PRO A 96 -11.19 2.92 11.12
N GLN A 97 -11.97 2.32 12.02
CA GLN A 97 -11.51 1.87 13.33
C GLN A 97 -10.38 0.81 13.28
N LEU A 98 -10.17 0.15 12.14
CA LEU A 98 -9.07 -0.80 11.94
C LEU A 98 -7.71 -0.11 11.75
N ALA A 99 -7.66 1.20 11.53
CA ALA A 99 -6.41 1.91 11.22
C ALA A 99 -5.33 1.73 12.29
N GLY A 100 -5.70 1.74 13.57
CA GLY A 100 -4.75 1.56 14.67
C GLY A 100 -4.12 0.16 14.70
N SER A 101 -4.92 -0.89 14.52
CA SER A 101 -4.42 -2.27 14.50
C SER A 101 -3.66 -2.58 13.22
N LEU A 102 -4.09 -2.05 12.08
CA LEU A 102 -3.37 -2.16 10.80
C LEU A 102 -2.02 -1.48 10.84
N ARG A 103 -1.93 -0.27 11.41
CA ARG A 103 -0.66 0.41 11.63
C ARG A 103 0.33 -0.49 12.36
N ALA A 104 -0.06 -1.02 13.51
CA ALA A 104 0.82 -1.85 14.32
C ALA A 104 1.32 -3.09 13.55
N ARG A 105 0.43 -3.75 12.77
CA ARG A 105 0.80 -4.88 11.91
C ARG A 105 1.75 -4.48 10.79
N LEU A 106 1.54 -3.32 10.16
CA LEU A 106 2.41 -2.81 9.12
C LEU A 106 3.79 -2.47 9.69
N GLU A 107 3.87 -1.81 10.85
CA GLU A 107 5.12 -1.49 11.53
C GLU A 107 5.92 -2.77 11.85
N GLU A 108 5.27 -3.80 12.40
CA GLU A 108 5.91 -5.10 12.69
C GLU A 108 6.50 -5.76 11.43
N VAL A 109 5.74 -5.78 10.33
CA VAL A 109 6.20 -6.36 9.06
C VAL A 109 7.34 -5.56 8.42
N LEU A 110 7.30 -4.23 8.54
CA LEU A 110 8.33 -3.34 7.97
C LEU A 110 9.61 -3.27 8.80
N ASP A 111 9.53 -3.58 10.11
CA ASP A 111 10.65 -3.64 11.05
C ASP A 111 11.36 -5.01 11.07
N ALA A 112 10.73 -6.08 10.57
CA ALA A 112 11.28 -7.44 10.47
C ALA A 112 12.42 -7.60 9.42
N ARG A 113 13.21 -6.54 9.20
CA ARG A 113 14.30 -6.44 8.21
C ARG A 113 15.49 -7.34 8.51
#